data_AF-A0A1Q5K448-F1
#
_entry.id   AF-A0A1Q5K448-F1
#
_cell.length_a   1.000
_cell.length_b   1.000
_cell.length_c   1.000
_cell.angle_alpha   90.00
_cell.angle_beta   90.00
_cell.angle_gamma   90.00
#
_symmetry.space_group_name_H-M   'P 1'
#
loop_
_entity.id
_entity.type
_entity.pdbx_description
1 polymer ?
#
loop_
_entity_poly.entity_id
_entity_poly.type
_entity_poly.pdbx_seq_one_letter_code
_entity_poly.pdbx_strand_id
1 'polypeptide(L)'
;MPVLTRLIPAPVVVDIRAGALADLAGVLADQRISGSGKLAVAISGGSGRALRDRLSDSLPGASWFEVGGGTLNDAVKLAEAMKSGRYDAVVGLGGGKIIDCAKFAAARVGLPLVAVATNLSHDGLCSPVATLDNDAGRGSYGVPNPIAVVIDLDVIREAPVRFVRSGIGDALSNISAVADWELAHRVNGEDIDGLAAAMARQAGEAVLRHPGGLGDDAFLQVLAEGLVLTGISMSVAGDSRPASGACHEINHAFDLLFPQRAASHGEQCGLGAAFAMHLRGAVQESVRMTQVLRRHGLPVTAEDMGFDVDEFVRVVAFAPKTRPGRYTILEHLNLSEDGIRDAYAEYLRSAAV
;
A
#
# COMPACT_ATOMS: atom_id res chain seq x y z
N MET A 1 -24.96 -14.95 -25.12
CA MET A 1 -25.18 -13.53 -24.77
C MET A 1 -23.88 -12.78 -24.99
N PRO A 2 -23.84 -11.63 -25.68
CA PRO A 2 -22.63 -10.82 -25.70
C PRO A 2 -22.44 -10.23 -24.30
N VAL A 3 -21.52 -10.81 -23.54
CA VAL A 3 -20.99 -10.20 -22.31
C VAL A 3 -20.04 -9.11 -22.77
N LEU A 4 -20.42 -7.86 -22.53
CA LEU A 4 -19.59 -6.69 -22.84
C LEU A 4 -18.57 -6.44 -21.74
N THR A 5 -17.55 -5.68 -22.13
CA THR A 5 -16.23 -5.57 -21.53
C THR A 5 -16.24 -5.19 -20.04
N ARG A 6 -15.64 -6.05 -19.22
CA ARG A 6 -15.10 -5.62 -17.92
C ARG A 6 -13.88 -4.74 -18.20
N LEU A 7 -13.98 -3.46 -17.84
CA LEU A 7 -12.85 -2.53 -17.94
C LEU A 7 -12.01 -2.65 -16.67
N ILE A 8 -10.82 -3.20 -16.79
CA ILE A 8 -9.82 -3.24 -15.73
C ILE A 8 -8.86 -2.07 -15.98
N PRO A 9 -8.93 -0.98 -15.21
CA PRO A 9 -7.97 0.11 -15.34
C PRO A 9 -6.58 -0.40 -14.95
N ALA A 10 -5.64 -0.32 -15.88
CA ALA A 10 -4.24 -0.64 -15.66
C ALA A 10 -3.37 0.53 -16.14
N PRO A 11 -2.22 0.78 -15.51
CA PRO A 11 -1.31 1.82 -15.98
C PRO A 11 -0.89 1.55 -17.43
N VAL A 12 -0.86 2.60 -18.26
CA VAL A 12 -0.35 2.52 -19.64
C VAL A 12 1.18 2.49 -19.68
N VAL A 13 1.83 2.89 -18.59
CA VAL A 13 3.28 2.82 -18.35
C VAL A 13 3.54 2.41 -16.90
N VAL A 14 4.46 1.46 -16.72
CA VAL A 14 5.10 1.15 -15.43
C VAL A 14 6.61 1.15 -15.71
N ASP A 15 7.33 2.18 -15.25
CA ASP A 15 8.80 2.28 -15.41
C ASP A 15 9.48 2.09 -14.05
N ILE A 16 10.16 0.95 -13.88
CA ILE A 16 10.85 0.56 -12.66
C ILE A 16 12.29 0.19 -13.02
N ARG A 17 13.24 1.08 -12.73
CA ARG A 17 14.67 0.87 -12.97
C ARG A 17 15.50 1.95 -12.28
N ALA A 18 16.80 1.69 -12.14
CA ALA A 18 17.75 2.73 -11.75
C ALA A 18 17.76 3.87 -12.79
N GLY A 19 17.71 5.11 -12.33
CA GLY A 19 17.70 6.31 -13.17
C GLY A 19 16.40 6.56 -13.94
N ALA A 20 15.28 5.93 -13.56
CA ALA A 20 13.98 6.14 -14.22
C ALA A 20 13.56 7.62 -14.24
N LEU A 21 13.90 8.41 -13.21
CA LEU A 21 13.55 9.84 -13.17
C LEU A 21 14.23 10.66 -14.27
N ALA A 22 15.38 10.20 -14.79
CA ALA A 22 16.07 10.90 -15.86
C ALA A 22 15.25 10.94 -17.16
N ASP A 23 14.34 9.97 -17.35
CA ASP A 23 13.45 9.86 -18.52
C ASP A 23 12.00 10.24 -18.17
N LEU A 24 11.75 10.85 -17.01
CA LEU A 24 10.40 11.20 -16.58
C LEU A 24 9.68 12.11 -17.59
N ALA A 25 10.39 13.05 -18.21
CA ALA A 25 9.83 13.91 -19.25
C ALA A 25 9.40 13.11 -20.50
N GLY A 26 10.14 12.07 -20.86
CA GLY A 26 9.79 11.17 -21.96
C GLY A 26 8.52 10.38 -21.66
N VAL A 27 8.41 9.82 -20.45
CA VAL A 27 7.19 9.13 -19.98
C VAL A 27 5.98 10.08 -19.99
N LEU A 28 6.14 11.29 -19.47
CA LEU A 28 5.06 12.28 -19.38
C LEU A 28 4.64 12.83 -20.75
N ALA A 29 5.52 12.79 -21.76
CA ALA A 29 5.21 13.22 -23.13
C ALA A 29 4.33 12.22 -23.91
N ASP A 30 4.04 11.05 -23.36
CA ASP A 30 3.08 10.10 -23.94
C ASP A 30 1.72 10.79 -24.13
N GLN A 31 1.19 10.79 -25.36
CA GLN A 31 -0.07 11.46 -25.71
C GLN A 31 -1.29 10.87 -24.98
N ARG A 32 -1.17 9.66 -24.43
CA ARG A 32 -2.20 9.05 -23.56
C ARG A 32 -2.18 9.64 -22.15
N ILE A 33 -1.10 10.32 -21.76
CA ILE A 33 -0.90 10.95 -20.45
C ILE A 33 -1.03 12.48 -20.56
N SER A 34 -0.25 13.13 -21.43
CA SER A 34 -0.26 14.58 -21.60
C SER A 34 -0.12 14.98 -23.08
N GLY A 35 -1.18 15.56 -23.62
CA GLY A 35 -1.19 16.06 -25.00
C GLY A 35 -0.58 17.44 -25.17
N SER A 36 -0.69 18.31 -24.15
CA SER A 36 -0.25 19.71 -24.20
C SER A 36 1.02 20.01 -23.40
N GLY A 37 1.50 19.05 -22.60
CA GLY A 37 2.64 19.20 -21.69
C GLY A 37 2.33 20.00 -20.42
N LYS A 38 1.05 20.33 -20.17
CA LYS A 38 0.64 21.09 -18.98
C LYS A 38 0.32 20.14 -17.84
N LEU A 39 1.19 20.12 -16.84
CA LEU A 39 1.11 19.17 -15.73
C LEU A 39 0.96 19.91 -14.40
N ALA A 40 0.15 19.37 -13.49
CA ALA A 40 0.14 19.79 -12.10
C ALA A 40 0.97 18.80 -11.28
N VAL A 41 2.08 19.24 -10.71
CA VAL A 41 3.01 18.37 -9.98
C VAL A 41 2.89 18.64 -8.48
N ALA A 42 2.39 17.66 -7.73
CA ALA A 42 2.28 17.72 -6.27
C ALA A 42 3.55 17.13 -5.63
N ILE A 43 4.17 17.91 -4.75
CA ILE A 43 5.43 17.57 -4.07
C ILE A 43 5.35 17.87 -2.57
N SER A 44 6.22 17.25 -1.78
CA SER A 44 6.49 17.69 -0.41
C SER A 44 7.43 18.92 -0.41
N GLY A 45 7.35 19.76 0.62
CA GLY A 45 8.24 20.92 0.77
C GLY A 45 9.71 20.58 1.08
N GLY A 46 10.01 19.33 1.44
CA GLY A 46 11.37 18.85 1.77
C GLY A 46 12.07 18.20 0.57
N SER A 47 12.20 16.87 0.59
CA SER A 47 12.82 16.10 -0.50
C SER A 47 12.16 16.37 -1.87
N GLY A 48 10.86 16.67 -1.89
CA GLY A 48 10.15 17.04 -3.11
C GLY A 48 10.66 18.34 -3.75
N ARG A 49 11.11 19.32 -2.95
CA ARG A 49 11.71 20.56 -3.48
C ARG A 49 13.05 20.30 -4.17
N ALA A 50 13.89 19.45 -3.60
CA ALA A 50 15.15 19.06 -4.24
C ALA A 50 14.92 18.32 -5.56
N LEU A 51 13.90 17.47 -5.65
CA LEU A 51 13.51 16.82 -6.91
C LEU A 51 12.92 17.80 -7.92
N ARG A 52 12.13 18.78 -7.47
CA ARG A 52 11.69 19.89 -8.33
C ARG A 52 12.87 20.61 -8.96
N ASP A 53 13.88 20.98 -8.18
CA ASP A 53 15.05 21.70 -8.70
C ASP A 53 15.78 20.86 -9.77
N ARG A 54 15.84 19.54 -9.60
CA ARG A 54 16.43 18.60 -10.58
C ARG A 54 15.59 18.42 -11.86
N LEU A 55 14.27 18.57 -11.78
CA LEU A 55 13.33 18.22 -12.85
C LEU A 55 12.66 19.42 -13.52
N SER A 56 12.82 20.64 -12.98
CA SER A 56 12.12 21.82 -13.51
C SER A 56 12.50 22.14 -14.95
N ASP A 57 13.78 21.97 -15.31
CA ASP A 57 14.28 22.24 -16.66
C ASP A 57 13.76 21.22 -17.69
N SER A 58 13.53 19.97 -17.28
CA SER A 58 12.97 18.93 -18.15
C SER A 58 11.44 18.99 -18.24
N LEU A 59 10.78 19.73 -17.34
CA LEU A 59 9.32 19.90 -17.27
C LEU A 59 8.89 21.38 -17.32
N PRO A 60 9.22 22.14 -18.40
CA PRO A 60 9.00 23.59 -18.45
C PRO A 60 7.52 24.01 -18.41
N GLY A 61 6.59 23.10 -18.74
CA GLY A 61 5.14 23.32 -18.68
C GLY A 61 4.48 22.95 -17.34
N ALA A 62 5.26 22.43 -16.38
CA ALA A 62 4.74 21.97 -15.10
C ALA A 62 4.47 23.13 -14.14
N SER A 63 3.32 23.09 -13.48
CA SER A 63 3.00 23.91 -12.30
C SER A 63 3.22 23.09 -11.04
N TRP A 64 4.03 23.59 -10.12
CA TRP A 64 4.46 22.86 -8.93
C TRP A 64 3.68 23.30 -7.69
N PHE A 65 3.10 22.33 -7.00
CA PHE A 65 2.28 22.53 -5.80
C PHE A 65 2.93 21.83 -4.61
N GLU A 66 3.38 22.61 -3.62
CA GLU A 66 3.82 22.05 -2.35
C GLU A 66 2.60 21.70 -1.50
N VAL A 67 2.54 20.45 -1.03
CA VAL A 67 1.46 19.94 -0.17
C VAL A 67 2.03 19.33 1.11
N GLY A 68 1.31 19.51 2.22
CA GLY A 68 1.66 18.87 3.49
C GLY A 68 1.55 17.34 3.38
N GLY A 69 0.45 16.89 2.79
CA GLY A 69 0.21 15.49 2.45
C GLY A 69 -0.36 14.69 3.61
N GLY A 70 -1.02 13.58 3.29
CA GLY A 70 -1.57 12.66 4.29
C GLY A 70 -2.83 13.14 5.00
N THR A 71 -3.40 14.30 4.65
CA THR A 71 -4.70 14.76 5.18
C THR A 71 -5.70 15.03 4.06
N LEU A 72 -7.00 14.83 4.35
CA LEU A 72 -8.07 15.14 3.41
C LEU A 72 -8.11 16.63 3.05
N ASN A 73 -7.81 17.50 4.02
CA ASN A 73 -7.78 18.95 3.82
C ASN A 73 -6.69 19.36 2.82
N ASP A 74 -5.49 18.78 2.90
CA ASP A 74 -4.42 19.05 1.94
C ASP A 74 -4.79 18.60 0.53
N ALA A 75 -5.43 17.43 0.40
CA ALA A 75 -5.89 16.92 -0.89
C ALA A 75 -6.98 17.81 -1.51
N VAL A 76 -7.91 18.32 -0.69
CA VAL A 76 -8.92 19.28 -1.15
C VAL A 76 -8.29 20.60 -1.56
N LYS A 77 -7.35 21.15 -0.78
CA LYS A 77 -6.63 22.38 -1.13
C LYS A 77 -5.86 22.24 -2.43
N LEU A 78 -5.19 21.10 -2.64
CA LEU A 78 -4.52 20.79 -3.90
C LEU A 78 -5.51 20.79 -5.07
N ALA A 79 -6.66 20.11 -4.93
CA ALA A 79 -7.70 20.09 -5.95
C ALA A 79 -8.20 21.50 -6.29
N GLU A 80 -8.48 22.34 -5.28
CA GLU A 80 -8.91 23.73 -5.50
C GLU A 80 -7.83 24.58 -6.19
N ALA A 81 -6.56 24.43 -5.81
CA ALA A 81 -5.45 25.16 -6.43
C ALA A 81 -5.24 24.78 -7.91
N MET A 82 -5.63 23.56 -8.30
CA MET A 82 -5.52 23.10 -9.68
C MET A 82 -6.68 23.57 -10.58
N LYS A 83 -7.86 23.92 -10.02
CA LYS A 83 -9.08 24.23 -10.81
C LYS A 83 -8.92 25.37 -11.82
N SER A 84 -8.08 26.36 -11.52
CA SER A 84 -7.84 27.48 -12.44
C SER A 84 -6.87 27.13 -13.57
N GLY A 85 -6.12 26.04 -13.44
CA GLY A 85 -5.20 25.58 -14.47
C GLY A 85 -5.88 24.61 -15.44
N ARG A 86 -5.49 24.68 -16.71
CA ARG A 86 -5.84 23.66 -17.71
C ARG A 86 -4.70 22.67 -17.78
N TYR A 87 -4.76 21.63 -16.94
CA TYR A 87 -3.77 20.56 -16.88
C TYR A 87 -4.27 19.31 -17.60
N ASP A 88 -3.35 18.53 -18.15
CA ASP A 88 -3.65 17.25 -18.78
C ASP A 88 -3.65 16.11 -17.74
N ALA A 89 -2.75 16.20 -16.76
CA ALA A 89 -2.55 15.18 -15.73
C ALA A 89 -2.07 15.79 -14.41
N VAL A 90 -2.27 15.06 -13.31
CA VAL A 90 -1.66 15.32 -12.02
C VAL A 90 -0.49 14.36 -11.81
N VAL A 91 0.67 14.87 -11.41
CA VAL A 91 1.84 14.06 -11.08
C VAL A 91 2.04 14.11 -9.56
N GLY A 92 1.85 12.97 -8.88
CA GLY A 92 2.20 12.83 -7.47
C GLY A 92 3.65 12.41 -7.34
N LEU A 93 4.55 13.34 -7.00
CA LEU A 93 5.98 13.09 -6.86
C LEU A 93 6.38 13.11 -5.38
N GLY A 94 6.52 11.92 -4.78
CA GLY A 94 6.84 11.83 -3.36
C GLY A 94 6.63 10.44 -2.77
N GLY A 95 6.53 10.38 -1.44
CA GLY A 95 6.16 9.15 -0.73
C GLY A 95 4.65 8.93 -0.72
N GLY A 96 4.19 7.83 -0.10
CA GLY A 96 2.77 7.45 -0.07
C GLY A 96 1.79 8.57 0.28
N LYS A 97 2.09 9.40 1.30
CA LYS A 97 1.24 10.54 1.71
C LYS A 97 1.04 11.60 0.62
N ILE A 98 2.07 11.85 -0.20
CA ILE A 98 1.99 12.82 -1.31
C ILE A 98 1.22 12.21 -2.46
N ILE A 99 1.49 10.93 -2.76
CA ILE A 99 0.77 10.21 -3.81
C ILE A 99 -0.72 10.08 -3.49
N ASP A 100 -1.10 9.72 -2.28
CA ASP A 100 -2.51 9.60 -1.88
C ASP A 100 -3.24 10.95 -1.94
N CYS A 101 -2.56 12.03 -1.54
CA CYS A 101 -3.07 13.39 -1.67
C CYS A 101 -3.31 13.77 -3.14
N ALA A 102 -2.32 13.51 -4.01
CA ALA A 102 -2.41 13.75 -5.43
C ALA A 102 -3.49 12.90 -6.10
N LYS A 103 -3.62 11.63 -5.70
CA LYS A 103 -4.61 10.67 -6.21
C LYS A 103 -6.02 11.12 -5.92
N PHE A 104 -6.29 11.51 -4.68
CA PHE A 104 -7.58 12.06 -4.29
C PHE A 104 -7.87 13.38 -5.01
N ALA A 105 -6.90 14.28 -5.09
CA ALA A 105 -7.06 15.55 -5.77
C ALA A 105 -7.36 15.36 -7.27
N ALA A 106 -6.61 14.49 -7.95
CA ALA A 106 -6.79 14.13 -9.36
C ALA A 106 -8.18 13.57 -9.63
N ALA A 107 -8.64 12.63 -8.79
CA ALA A 107 -9.99 12.07 -8.85
C ALA A 107 -11.06 13.16 -8.73
N ARG A 108 -10.86 14.13 -7.83
CA ARG A 108 -11.81 15.22 -7.58
C ARG A 108 -11.89 16.25 -8.72
N VAL A 109 -10.79 16.48 -9.43
CA VAL A 109 -10.77 17.41 -10.59
C VAL A 109 -10.98 16.69 -11.93
N GLY A 110 -11.12 15.37 -11.94
CA GLY A 110 -11.37 14.57 -13.14
C GLY A 110 -10.15 14.45 -14.06
N LEU A 111 -8.95 14.45 -13.50
CA LEU A 111 -7.70 14.31 -14.26
C LEU A 111 -7.03 12.94 -13.97
N PRO A 112 -6.31 12.35 -14.94
CA PRO A 112 -5.49 11.18 -14.69
C PRO A 112 -4.33 11.51 -13.74
N LEU A 113 -3.92 10.52 -12.95
CA LEU A 113 -2.77 10.60 -12.04
C LEU A 113 -1.58 9.84 -12.62
N VAL A 114 -0.39 10.44 -12.57
CA VAL A 114 0.91 9.75 -12.68
C VAL A 114 1.52 9.67 -11.29
N ALA A 115 1.82 8.47 -10.82
CA ALA A 115 2.48 8.24 -9.53
C ALA A 115 3.99 8.12 -9.74
N VAL A 116 4.76 9.03 -9.14
CA VAL A 116 6.22 8.99 -9.16
C VAL A 116 6.71 8.77 -7.73
N ALA A 117 6.98 7.50 -7.41
CA ALA A 117 7.26 7.06 -6.05
C ALA A 117 8.71 7.29 -5.67
N THR A 118 8.91 7.95 -4.53
CA THR A 118 10.24 8.21 -3.93
C THR A 118 10.52 7.31 -2.73
N ASN A 119 9.58 6.44 -2.36
CA ASN A 119 9.75 5.35 -1.41
C ASN A 119 8.78 4.20 -1.74
N LEU A 120 8.96 3.06 -1.10
CA LEU A 120 8.13 1.86 -1.27
C LEU A 120 7.46 1.49 0.06
N SER A 121 6.63 2.39 0.63
CA SER A 121 6.05 2.18 1.96
C SER A 121 4.83 1.26 2.01
N HIS A 122 4.04 1.21 0.94
CA HIS A 122 2.81 0.43 0.79
C HIS A 122 2.34 0.47 -0.67
N ASP A 123 1.34 -0.34 -1.00
CA ASP A 123 0.73 -0.48 -2.33
C ASP A 123 -0.05 0.77 -2.84
N GLY A 124 -0.17 1.80 -1.99
CA GLY A 124 -0.87 3.07 -2.27
C GLY A 124 -0.34 3.79 -3.50
N LEU A 125 0.89 3.49 -3.92
CA LEU A 125 1.50 4.01 -5.13
C LEU A 125 0.79 3.57 -6.42
N CYS A 126 0.04 2.46 -6.40
CA CYS A 126 -0.72 1.97 -7.55
C CYS A 126 -2.16 1.55 -7.21
N SER A 127 -2.59 1.58 -5.94
CA SER A 127 -3.92 1.13 -5.53
C SER A 127 -5.06 2.11 -5.89
N PRO A 128 -6.31 1.62 -6.02
CA PRO A 128 -7.51 2.46 -6.18
C PRO A 128 -8.01 3.06 -4.84
N VAL A 129 -7.15 3.20 -3.83
CA VAL A 129 -7.51 3.70 -2.50
C VAL A 129 -6.50 4.74 -2.04
N ALA A 130 -6.96 5.94 -1.69
CA ALA A 130 -6.14 6.95 -1.03
C ALA A 130 -6.38 6.89 0.49
N THR A 131 -5.31 6.78 1.28
CA THR A 131 -5.39 6.82 2.74
C THR A 131 -5.07 8.23 3.23
N LEU A 132 -6.05 8.92 3.81
CA LEU A 132 -5.95 10.32 4.22
C LEU A 132 -6.56 10.51 5.62
N ASP A 133 -5.84 11.24 6.48
CA ASP A 133 -6.31 11.57 7.82
C ASP A 133 -7.35 12.71 7.75
N ASN A 134 -8.39 12.61 8.59
CA ASN A 134 -9.47 13.58 8.74
C ASN A 134 -9.84 13.74 10.24
N ASP A 135 -10.84 14.56 10.55
CA ASP A 135 -11.23 14.85 11.95
C ASP A 135 -11.74 13.61 12.73
N ALA A 136 -12.21 12.58 12.02
CA ALA A 136 -12.62 11.29 12.58
C ALA A 136 -11.49 10.24 12.62
N GLY A 137 -10.27 10.62 12.21
CA GLY A 137 -9.11 9.73 12.15
C GLY A 137 -8.71 9.38 10.72
N ARG A 138 -8.01 8.25 10.57
CA ARG A 138 -7.52 7.79 9.27
C ARG A 138 -8.63 7.22 8.40
N GLY A 139 -8.85 7.80 7.22
CA GLY A 139 -9.85 7.38 6.25
C GLY A 139 -9.24 6.69 5.02
N SER A 140 -10.00 5.76 4.43
CA SER A 140 -9.72 5.14 3.13
C SER A 140 -10.74 5.62 2.10
N TYR A 141 -10.27 6.23 1.00
CA TYR A 141 -11.12 6.83 -0.03
C TYR A 141 -10.92 6.14 -1.38
N GLY A 142 -12.01 5.66 -2.00
CA GLY A 142 -11.97 5.08 -3.34
C GLY A 142 -11.63 6.13 -4.40
N VAL A 143 -10.67 5.81 -5.26
CA VAL A 143 -10.09 6.69 -6.28
C VAL A 143 -9.63 5.87 -7.49
N PRO A 144 -9.50 6.46 -8.70
CA PRO A 144 -8.92 5.76 -9.83
C PRO A 144 -7.44 5.40 -9.59
N ASN A 145 -6.98 4.29 -10.18
CA ASN A 145 -5.55 3.97 -10.22
C ASN A 145 -4.78 5.02 -11.02
N PRO A 146 -3.47 5.16 -10.75
CA PRO A 146 -2.59 5.93 -11.63
C PRO A 146 -2.62 5.39 -13.07
N ILE A 147 -2.63 6.31 -14.04
CA ILE A 147 -2.45 5.98 -15.46
C ILE A 147 -1.01 5.59 -15.77
N ALA A 148 -0.05 6.05 -14.96
CA ALA A 148 1.35 5.65 -15.06
C ALA A 148 2.00 5.60 -13.68
N VAL A 149 2.98 4.71 -13.53
CA VAL A 149 3.79 4.56 -12.32
C VAL A 149 5.26 4.62 -12.71
N VAL A 150 6.03 5.46 -12.02
CA VAL A 150 7.48 5.61 -12.21
C VAL A 150 8.17 5.43 -10.86
N ILE A 151 9.14 4.51 -10.81
CA ILE A 151 9.90 4.17 -9.61
C ILE A 151 11.37 4.13 -9.99
N ASP A 152 12.13 5.12 -9.51
CA ASP A 152 13.57 5.18 -9.72
C ASP A 152 14.30 4.51 -8.57
N LEU A 153 14.94 3.37 -8.84
CA LEU A 153 15.60 2.57 -7.82
C LEU A 153 16.76 3.32 -7.12
N ASP A 154 17.40 4.28 -7.78
CA ASP A 154 18.45 5.09 -7.14
C ASP A 154 17.85 6.04 -6.10
N VAL A 155 16.66 6.60 -6.36
CA VAL A 155 15.93 7.39 -5.38
C VAL A 155 15.41 6.52 -4.23
N ILE A 156 14.93 5.31 -4.52
CA ILE A 156 14.47 4.37 -3.48
C ILE A 156 15.61 4.02 -2.52
N ARG A 157 16.84 3.86 -3.01
CA ARG A 157 18.03 3.60 -2.16
C ARG A 157 18.35 4.75 -1.21
N GLU A 158 18.11 5.98 -1.64
CA GLU A 158 18.32 7.18 -0.81
C GLU A 158 17.18 7.41 0.19
N ALA A 159 16.04 6.76 0.01
CA ALA A 159 14.89 6.90 0.89
C ALA A 159 15.20 6.36 2.30
N PRO A 160 14.63 6.95 3.36
CA PRO A 160 14.78 6.41 4.71
C PRO A 160 14.36 4.94 4.77
N VAL A 161 15.30 4.08 5.20
CA VAL A 161 15.18 2.61 5.10
C VAL A 161 13.89 2.06 5.71
N ARG A 162 13.38 2.71 6.77
CA ARG A 162 12.13 2.32 7.43
C ARG A 162 10.93 2.35 6.48
N PHE A 163 10.88 3.32 5.56
CA PHE A 163 9.80 3.38 4.58
C PHE A 163 9.90 2.24 3.57
N VAL A 164 11.08 1.89 3.08
CA VAL A 164 11.23 0.78 2.13
C VAL A 164 10.92 -0.56 2.80
N ARG A 165 11.33 -0.74 4.07
CA ARG A 165 10.99 -1.92 4.88
C ARG A 165 9.49 -2.08 5.05
N SER A 166 8.77 -0.98 5.32
CA SER A 166 7.31 -1.00 5.45
C SER A 166 6.65 -1.70 4.26
N GLY A 167 7.06 -1.44 3.01
CA GLY A 167 6.48 -2.09 1.83
C GLY A 167 6.64 -3.61 1.82
N ILE A 168 7.67 -4.17 2.47
CA ILE A 168 7.85 -5.63 2.57
C ILE A 168 6.71 -6.23 3.36
N GLY A 169 6.38 -5.67 4.52
CA GLY A 169 5.29 -6.19 5.35
C GLY A 169 3.93 -6.05 4.68
N ASP A 170 3.70 -4.95 3.95
CA ASP A 170 2.48 -4.75 3.16
C ASP A 170 2.38 -5.77 2.02
N ALA A 171 3.43 -5.97 1.22
CA ALA A 171 3.43 -6.96 0.14
C ALA A 171 3.23 -8.40 0.64
N LEU A 172 3.90 -8.77 1.75
CA LEU A 172 3.73 -10.09 2.37
C LEU A 172 2.30 -10.34 2.84
N SER A 173 1.61 -9.29 3.29
CA SER A 173 0.25 -9.39 3.82
C SER A 173 -0.77 -9.89 2.80
N ASN A 174 -0.52 -9.71 1.49
CA ASN A 174 -1.35 -10.25 0.42
C ASN A 174 -1.58 -11.76 0.54
N ILE A 175 -0.56 -12.51 0.96
CA ILE A 175 -0.68 -13.97 1.12
C ILE A 175 -1.75 -14.30 2.17
N SER A 176 -1.76 -13.56 3.28
CA SER A 176 -2.77 -13.69 4.33
C SER A 176 -4.14 -13.20 3.86
N ALA A 177 -4.20 -12.06 3.17
CA ALA A 177 -5.44 -11.49 2.66
C ALA A 177 -6.16 -12.42 1.67
N VAL A 178 -5.42 -13.01 0.72
CA VAL A 178 -5.98 -14.02 -0.20
C VAL A 178 -6.44 -15.26 0.57
N ALA A 179 -5.71 -15.70 1.60
CA ALA A 179 -6.13 -16.84 2.43
C ALA A 179 -7.42 -16.56 3.22
N ASP A 180 -7.67 -15.31 3.63
CA ASP A 180 -8.95 -14.87 4.19
C ASP A 180 -10.06 -14.85 3.15
N TRP A 181 -9.79 -14.37 1.94
CA TRP A 181 -10.77 -14.37 0.87
C TRP A 181 -11.18 -15.81 0.48
N GLU A 182 -10.21 -16.72 0.39
CA GLU A 182 -10.44 -18.15 0.19
C GLU A 182 -11.24 -18.80 1.33
N LEU A 183 -11.00 -18.37 2.58
CA LEU A 183 -11.80 -18.82 3.72
C LEU A 183 -13.25 -18.32 3.61
N ALA A 184 -13.45 -17.03 3.30
CA ALA A 184 -14.76 -16.44 3.13
C ALA A 184 -15.56 -17.12 2.00
N HIS A 185 -14.90 -17.47 0.90
CA HIS A 185 -15.51 -18.26 -0.17
C HIS A 185 -15.95 -19.64 0.32
N ARG A 186 -15.08 -20.38 1.01
CA ARG A 186 -15.41 -21.73 1.50
C ARG A 186 -16.56 -21.75 2.51
N VAL A 187 -16.64 -20.75 3.39
CA VAL A 187 -17.62 -20.75 4.49
C VAL A 187 -18.92 -20.06 4.10
N ASN A 188 -18.84 -18.90 3.43
CA ASN A 188 -19.98 -18.04 3.16
C ASN A 188 -20.36 -17.96 1.67
N GLY A 189 -19.58 -18.59 0.78
CA GLY A 189 -19.82 -18.55 -0.66
C GLY A 189 -19.47 -17.21 -1.32
N GLU A 190 -18.63 -16.38 -0.68
CA GLU A 190 -18.18 -15.11 -1.27
C GLU A 190 -17.43 -15.35 -2.59
N ASP A 191 -17.78 -14.62 -3.64
CA ASP A 191 -17.12 -14.76 -4.95
C ASP A 191 -15.63 -14.36 -4.89
N ILE A 192 -14.79 -15.14 -5.56
CA ILE A 192 -13.36 -14.85 -5.73
C ILE A 192 -13.09 -14.51 -7.18
N ASP A 193 -12.43 -13.38 -7.40
CA ASP A 193 -11.76 -13.14 -8.66
C ASP A 193 -10.41 -13.86 -8.67
N GLY A 194 -10.36 -14.99 -9.39
CA GLY A 194 -9.16 -15.84 -9.44
C GLY A 194 -7.93 -15.14 -10.03
N LEU A 195 -8.12 -14.19 -10.95
CA LEU A 195 -7.00 -13.42 -11.53
C LEU A 195 -6.44 -12.44 -10.49
N ALA A 196 -7.31 -11.68 -9.82
CA ALA A 196 -6.90 -10.77 -8.75
C ALA A 196 -6.19 -11.51 -7.61
N ALA A 197 -6.75 -12.64 -7.17
CA ALA A 197 -6.16 -13.48 -6.12
C ALA A 197 -4.77 -14.00 -6.53
N ALA A 198 -4.61 -14.46 -7.77
CA ALA A 198 -3.32 -14.93 -8.28
C ALA A 198 -2.27 -13.80 -8.34
N MET A 199 -2.65 -12.61 -8.81
CA MET A 199 -1.77 -11.44 -8.85
C MET A 199 -1.29 -11.02 -7.46
N ALA A 200 -2.22 -10.87 -6.50
CA ALA A 200 -1.88 -10.48 -5.14
C ALA A 200 -1.01 -11.54 -4.44
N ARG A 201 -1.34 -12.82 -4.58
CA ARG A 201 -0.54 -13.93 -4.05
C ARG A 201 0.87 -13.90 -4.63
N GLN A 202 1.01 -13.73 -5.94
CA GLN A 202 2.31 -13.68 -6.60
C GLN A 202 3.16 -12.49 -6.11
N ALA A 203 2.55 -11.32 -5.89
CA ALA A 203 3.23 -10.15 -5.36
C ALA A 203 3.89 -10.43 -3.99
N GLY A 204 3.13 -11.00 -3.05
CA GLY A 204 3.67 -11.34 -1.73
C GLY A 204 4.68 -12.48 -1.77
N GLU A 205 4.42 -13.49 -2.58
CA GLU A 205 5.28 -14.67 -2.71
C GLU A 205 6.63 -14.38 -3.35
N ALA A 206 6.69 -13.47 -4.31
CA ALA A 206 7.95 -13.02 -4.90
C ALA A 206 8.86 -12.38 -3.84
N VAL A 207 8.29 -11.54 -2.97
CA VAL A 207 9.01 -10.91 -1.85
C VAL A 207 9.40 -11.95 -0.80
N LEU A 208 8.50 -12.86 -0.43
CA LEU A 208 8.74 -13.91 0.57
C LEU A 208 9.91 -14.83 0.17
N ARG A 209 10.00 -15.18 -1.12
CA ARG A 209 10.99 -16.15 -1.63
C ARG A 209 12.31 -15.51 -2.05
N HIS A 210 12.36 -14.19 -2.23
CA HIS A 210 13.59 -13.54 -2.69
C HIS A 210 14.70 -13.61 -1.62
N PRO A 211 15.92 -14.04 -1.97
CA PRO A 211 17.01 -14.16 -0.99
C PRO A 211 17.67 -12.81 -0.66
N GLY A 212 17.55 -11.84 -1.57
CA GLY A 212 18.17 -10.52 -1.45
C GLY A 212 17.61 -9.60 -0.35
N GLY A 213 18.25 -8.44 -0.23
CA GLY A 213 17.99 -7.39 0.75
C GLY A 213 17.80 -6.02 0.11
N LEU A 214 17.56 -5.00 0.92
CA LEU A 214 17.33 -3.62 0.45
C LEU A 214 18.51 -2.97 -0.29
N GLY A 215 19.70 -3.56 -0.22
CA GLY A 215 20.88 -3.11 -0.99
C GLY A 215 21.00 -3.73 -2.38
N ASP A 216 20.09 -4.64 -2.76
CA ASP A 216 20.09 -5.34 -4.04
C ASP A 216 18.99 -4.80 -4.96
N ASP A 217 19.36 -4.40 -6.17
CA ASP A 217 18.41 -3.90 -7.18
C ASP A 217 17.38 -4.94 -7.57
N ALA A 218 17.77 -6.21 -7.63
CA ALA A 218 16.83 -7.28 -7.95
C ALA A 218 15.73 -7.37 -6.88
N PHE A 219 16.09 -7.22 -5.60
CA PHE A 219 15.11 -7.22 -4.52
C PHE A 219 14.24 -5.95 -4.53
N LEU A 220 14.83 -4.77 -4.73
CA LEU A 220 14.06 -3.51 -4.79
C LEU A 220 13.09 -3.50 -5.97
N GLN A 221 13.50 -4.05 -7.12
CA GLN A 221 12.65 -4.22 -8.29
C GLN A 221 11.49 -5.18 -7.99
N VAL A 222 11.77 -6.36 -7.40
CA VAL A 222 10.72 -7.32 -7.02
C VAL A 222 9.73 -6.71 -6.02
N LEU A 223 10.22 -5.94 -5.05
CA LEU A 223 9.35 -5.24 -4.09
C LEU A 223 8.49 -4.19 -4.79
N ALA A 224 9.08 -3.36 -5.64
CA ALA A 224 8.37 -2.32 -6.40
C ALA A 224 7.29 -2.91 -7.31
N GLU A 225 7.65 -3.94 -8.11
CA GLU A 225 6.72 -4.67 -8.98
C GLU A 225 5.61 -5.35 -8.17
N GLY A 226 5.95 -5.95 -7.02
CA GLY A 226 4.98 -6.56 -6.12
C GLY A 226 3.94 -5.55 -5.60
N LEU A 227 4.37 -4.37 -5.16
CA LEU A 227 3.46 -3.32 -4.69
C LEU A 227 2.59 -2.76 -5.82
N VAL A 228 3.14 -2.59 -7.03
CA VAL A 228 2.36 -2.23 -8.22
C VAL A 228 1.31 -3.30 -8.53
N LEU A 229 1.73 -4.57 -8.55
CA LEU A 229 0.86 -5.71 -8.84
C LEU A 229 -0.26 -5.85 -7.80
N THR A 230 0.02 -5.56 -6.54
CA THR A 230 -0.96 -5.48 -5.45
C THR A 230 -2.02 -4.40 -5.77
N GLY A 231 -1.58 -3.20 -6.14
CA GLY A 231 -2.46 -2.11 -6.56
C GLY A 231 -3.39 -2.48 -7.72
N ILE A 232 -2.86 -3.13 -8.76
CA ILE A 232 -3.63 -3.57 -9.93
C ILE A 232 -4.60 -4.69 -9.54
N SER A 233 -4.21 -5.62 -8.67
CA SER A 233 -5.07 -6.73 -8.24
C SER A 233 -6.37 -6.24 -7.59
N MET A 234 -6.33 -5.17 -6.79
CA MET A 234 -7.52 -4.56 -6.20
C MET A 234 -8.47 -3.99 -7.26
N SER A 235 -7.93 -3.45 -8.35
CA SER A 235 -8.72 -2.91 -9.46
C SER A 235 -9.30 -3.98 -10.36
N VAL A 236 -8.60 -5.11 -10.50
CA VAL A 236 -9.18 -6.32 -11.07
C VAL A 236 -10.37 -6.71 -10.20
N ALA A 237 -10.18 -6.95 -8.91
CA ALA A 237 -11.25 -7.39 -8.01
C ALA A 237 -12.41 -6.39 -7.87
N GLY A 238 -12.16 -5.09 -8.01
CA GLY A 238 -13.11 -4.04 -7.62
C GLY A 238 -13.27 -3.90 -6.10
N ASP A 239 -12.38 -4.52 -5.33
CA ASP A 239 -12.34 -4.52 -3.86
C ASP A 239 -10.88 -4.65 -3.40
N SER A 240 -10.57 -4.13 -2.22
CA SER A 240 -9.34 -4.38 -1.47
C SER A 240 -9.08 -5.86 -1.08
N ARG A 241 -10.05 -6.78 -1.20
CA ARG A 241 -9.95 -8.21 -0.83
C ARG A 241 -8.65 -8.92 -1.18
N PRO A 242 -8.04 -8.74 -2.37
CA PRO A 242 -6.79 -9.41 -2.71
C PRO A 242 -5.61 -9.00 -1.82
N ALA A 243 -5.65 -7.80 -1.25
CA ALA A 243 -4.56 -7.18 -0.50
C ALA A 243 -4.93 -6.89 0.97
N SER A 244 -6.20 -7.02 1.37
CA SER A 244 -6.71 -6.62 2.67
C SER A 244 -7.63 -7.68 3.29
N GLY A 245 -7.14 -8.33 4.36
CA GLY A 245 -7.88 -9.30 5.19
C GLY A 245 -7.68 -9.01 6.68
N ALA A 246 -7.60 -10.06 7.50
CA ALA A 246 -7.37 -9.94 8.96
C ALA A 246 -6.11 -9.13 9.29
N CYS A 247 -5.08 -9.23 8.45
CA CYS A 247 -3.84 -8.46 8.57
C CYS A 247 -4.09 -6.95 8.58
N HIS A 248 -4.99 -6.46 7.73
CA HIS A 248 -5.35 -5.05 7.66
C HIS A 248 -6.38 -4.65 8.68
N GLU A 249 -7.26 -5.55 9.12
CA GLU A 249 -8.16 -5.29 10.24
C GLU A 249 -7.36 -5.04 11.53
N ILE A 250 -6.31 -5.83 11.78
CA ILE A 250 -5.38 -5.63 12.90
C ILE A 250 -4.66 -4.28 12.77
N ASN A 251 -4.14 -3.95 11.59
CA ASN A 251 -3.53 -2.64 11.31
C ASN A 251 -4.52 -1.49 11.58
N HIS A 252 -5.74 -1.56 11.03
CA HIS A 252 -6.73 -0.51 11.23
C HIS A 252 -7.15 -0.37 12.70
N ALA A 253 -7.16 -1.47 13.46
CA ALA A 253 -7.42 -1.42 14.89
C ALA A 253 -6.29 -0.70 15.65
N PHE A 254 -5.02 -0.91 15.31
CA PHE A 254 -3.92 -0.12 15.87
C PHE A 254 -4.08 1.37 15.53
N ASP A 255 -4.34 1.71 14.27
CA ASP A 255 -4.49 3.10 13.82
C ASP A 255 -5.67 3.81 14.52
N LEU A 256 -6.76 3.10 14.82
CA LEU A 256 -7.94 3.68 15.50
C LEU A 256 -7.81 3.72 17.04
N LEU A 257 -7.25 2.68 17.66
CA LEU A 257 -7.14 2.61 19.12
C LEU A 257 -5.92 3.39 19.65
N PHE A 258 -4.84 3.45 18.87
CA PHE A 258 -3.55 4.03 19.27
C PHE A 258 -2.97 4.98 18.21
N PRO A 259 -3.72 6.00 17.75
CA PRO A 259 -3.34 6.83 16.60
C PRO A 259 -1.99 7.58 16.76
N GLN A 260 -1.54 7.82 18.00
CA GLN A 260 -0.28 8.53 18.29
C GLN A 260 0.93 7.59 18.44
N ARG A 261 0.70 6.28 18.63
CA ARG A 261 1.74 5.26 18.84
C ARG A 261 1.82 4.26 17.68
N ALA A 262 0.88 4.31 16.75
CA ALA A 262 0.80 3.41 15.61
C ALA A 262 2.12 3.38 14.83
N ALA A 263 2.59 2.15 14.57
CA ALA A 263 3.76 1.87 13.74
C ALA A 263 3.48 2.20 12.26
N SER A 264 4.44 2.01 11.35
CA SER A 264 4.13 2.22 9.93
C SER A 264 3.11 1.20 9.42
N HIS A 265 2.33 1.56 8.40
CA HIS A 265 1.26 0.70 7.85
C HIS A 265 1.74 -0.74 7.59
N GLY A 266 2.84 -0.90 6.87
CA GLY A 266 3.37 -2.21 6.53
C GLY A 266 4.06 -2.94 7.68
N GLU A 267 4.55 -2.24 8.70
CA GLU A 267 5.02 -2.87 9.96
C GLU A 267 3.85 -3.60 10.65
N GLN A 268 2.70 -2.92 10.76
CA GLN A 268 1.50 -3.49 11.36
C GLN A 268 0.89 -4.60 10.50
N CYS A 269 0.80 -4.41 9.18
CA CYS A 269 0.26 -5.42 8.25
C CYS A 269 1.13 -6.69 8.23
N GLY A 270 2.46 -6.55 8.31
CA GLY A 270 3.38 -7.67 8.38
C GLY A 270 3.15 -8.54 9.61
N LEU A 271 3.10 -7.94 10.81
CA LEU A 271 2.75 -8.65 12.04
C LEU A 271 1.35 -9.28 11.95
N GLY A 272 0.36 -8.50 11.53
CA GLY A 272 -1.02 -8.97 11.41
C GLY A 272 -1.15 -10.17 10.46
N ALA A 273 -0.41 -10.19 9.35
CA ALA A 273 -0.38 -11.30 8.41
C ALA A 273 0.26 -12.55 9.00
N ALA A 274 1.42 -12.42 9.65
CA ALA A 274 2.08 -13.56 10.30
C ALA A 274 1.19 -14.17 11.39
N PHE A 275 0.54 -13.34 12.21
CA PHE A 275 -0.37 -13.79 13.25
C PHE A 275 -1.65 -14.42 12.68
N ALA A 276 -2.27 -13.83 11.64
CA ALA A 276 -3.44 -14.39 10.98
C ALA A 276 -3.14 -15.75 10.29
N MET A 277 -1.93 -15.92 9.76
CA MET A 277 -1.47 -17.22 9.24
C MET A 277 -1.28 -18.26 10.37
N HIS A 278 -0.82 -17.84 11.54
CA HIS A 278 -0.75 -18.70 12.72
C HIS A 278 -2.14 -19.17 13.17
N LEU A 279 -3.09 -18.22 13.32
CA LEU A 279 -4.47 -18.51 13.75
C LEU A 279 -5.19 -19.55 12.88
N ARG A 280 -4.93 -19.54 11.56
CA ARG A 280 -5.53 -20.52 10.63
C ARG A 280 -4.79 -21.87 10.59
N GLY A 281 -3.79 -22.08 11.44
CA GLY A 281 -2.98 -23.31 11.47
C GLY A 281 -1.89 -23.40 10.41
N ALA A 282 -1.66 -22.34 9.62
CA ALA A 282 -0.57 -22.28 8.62
C ALA A 282 0.75 -21.84 9.29
N VAL A 283 1.17 -22.59 10.31
CA VAL A 283 2.28 -22.23 11.19
C VAL A 283 3.60 -22.13 10.43
N GLN A 284 3.84 -22.98 9.43
CA GLN A 284 5.09 -22.95 8.65
C GLN A 284 5.19 -21.68 7.79
N GLU A 285 4.09 -21.28 7.16
CA GLU A 285 4.00 -20.03 6.40
C GLU A 285 4.14 -18.82 7.32
N SER A 286 3.50 -18.83 8.49
CA SER A 286 3.65 -17.81 9.53
C SER A 286 5.12 -17.66 9.94
N VAL A 287 5.82 -18.76 10.25
CA VAL A 287 7.25 -18.74 10.61
C VAL A 287 8.09 -18.18 9.46
N ARG A 288 7.87 -18.61 8.21
CA ARG A 288 8.59 -18.03 7.05
C ARG A 288 8.38 -16.53 6.91
N MET A 289 7.14 -16.05 7.12
CA MET A 289 6.86 -14.61 7.13
C MET A 289 7.65 -13.90 8.23
N THR A 290 7.64 -14.41 9.46
CA THR A 290 8.41 -13.81 10.57
C THR A 290 9.91 -13.79 10.31
N GLN A 291 10.46 -14.83 9.68
CA GLN A 291 11.87 -14.89 9.30
C GLN A 291 12.23 -13.79 8.28
N VAL A 292 11.39 -13.57 7.27
CA VAL A 292 11.60 -12.50 6.29
C VAL A 292 11.44 -11.12 6.92
N LEU A 293 10.39 -10.90 7.71
CA LEU A 293 10.18 -9.65 8.44
C LEU A 293 11.39 -9.32 9.32
N ARG A 294 11.85 -10.29 10.14
CA ARG A 294 13.01 -10.14 11.01
C ARG A 294 14.30 -9.89 10.22
N ARG A 295 14.53 -10.63 9.12
CA ARG A 295 15.70 -10.44 8.24
C ARG A 295 15.81 -9.01 7.72
N HIS A 296 14.67 -8.39 7.44
CA HIS A 296 14.61 -7.00 6.98
C HIS A 296 14.40 -5.99 8.11
N GLY A 297 14.41 -6.41 9.38
CA GLY A 297 14.28 -5.54 10.54
C GLY A 297 12.90 -4.91 10.70
N LEU A 298 11.84 -5.62 10.33
CA LEU A 298 10.45 -5.32 10.65
C LEU A 298 10.05 -6.00 11.98
N PRO A 299 9.04 -5.44 12.69
CA PRO A 299 8.51 -6.05 13.90
C PRO A 299 7.84 -7.39 13.59
N VAL A 300 8.01 -8.35 14.49
CA VAL A 300 7.34 -9.65 14.45
C VAL A 300 6.54 -9.94 15.72
N THR A 301 6.58 -9.01 16.68
CA THR A 301 5.78 -9.00 17.91
C THR A 301 5.17 -7.62 18.12
N ALA A 302 4.14 -7.54 18.95
CA ALA A 302 3.56 -6.29 19.43
C ALA A 302 4.58 -5.46 20.23
N GLU A 303 5.42 -6.14 21.01
CA GLU A 303 6.48 -5.55 21.81
C GLU A 303 7.54 -4.84 20.96
N ASP A 304 7.87 -5.38 19.77
CA ASP A 304 8.76 -4.71 18.80
C ASP A 304 8.18 -3.36 18.32
N MET A 305 6.85 -3.21 18.35
CA MET A 305 6.15 -1.96 18.04
C MET A 305 5.87 -1.11 19.30
N GLY A 306 6.32 -1.55 20.47
CA GLY A 306 6.14 -0.87 21.74
C GLY A 306 4.74 -1.02 22.34
N PHE A 307 4.06 -2.15 22.09
CA PHE A 307 2.78 -2.51 22.70
C PHE A 307 2.94 -3.74 23.58
N ASP A 308 2.22 -3.77 24.71
CA ASP A 308 2.16 -4.98 25.53
C ASP A 308 1.14 -6.01 25.02
N VAL A 309 1.13 -7.20 25.62
CA VAL A 309 0.22 -8.29 25.26
C VAL A 309 -1.25 -7.89 25.40
N ASP A 310 -1.63 -7.16 26.46
CA ASP A 310 -3.02 -6.80 26.70
C ASP A 310 -3.50 -5.72 25.72
N GLU A 311 -2.62 -4.79 25.33
CA GLU A 311 -2.86 -3.86 24.24
C GLU A 311 -3.05 -4.61 22.91
N PHE A 312 -2.21 -5.60 22.60
CA PHE A 312 -2.37 -6.40 21.38
C PHE A 312 -3.66 -7.23 21.37
N VAL A 313 -4.01 -7.87 22.49
CA VAL A 313 -5.27 -8.60 22.64
C VAL A 313 -6.46 -7.68 22.35
N ARG A 314 -6.43 -6.45 22.88
CA ARG A 314 -7.47 -5.44 22.61
C ARG A 314 -7.54 -5.06 21.13
N VAL A 315 -6.40 -4.92 20.46
CA VAL A 315 -6.34 -4.64 19.01
C VAL A 315 -7.00 -5.77 18.23
N VAL A 316 -6.61 -7.02 18.47
CA VAL A 316 -7.17 -8.18 17.76
C VAL A 316 -8.66 -8.34 18.04
N ALA A 317 -9.11 -8.12 19.28
CA ALA A 317 -10.53 -8.17 19.64
C ALA A 317 -11.35 -7.05 18.96
N PHE A 318 -10.74 -5.90 18.69
CA PHE A 318 -11.38 -4.78 18.02
C PHE A 318 -11.34 -4.88 16.49
N ALA A 319 -10.35 -5.57 15.92
CA ALA A 319 -10.08 -5.66 14.49
C ALA A 319 -11.31 -5.95 13.59
N PRO A 320 -12.18 -6.93 13.90
CA PRO A 320 -13.42 -7.18 13.14
C PRO A 320 -14.34 -5.95 12.97
N LYS A 321 -14.30 -5.00 13.91
CA LYS A 321 -15.14 -3.79 13.88
C LYS A 321 -14.65 -2.74 12.88
N THR A 322 -13.41 -2.87 12.41
CA THR A 322 -12.78 -1.92 11.49
C THR A 322 -13.30 -2.09 10.05
N ARG A 323 -13.80 -3.28 9.70
CA ARG A 323 -14.35 -3.62 8.38
C ARG A 323 -15.65 -4.43 8.51
N PRO A 324 -16.76 -3.81 8.95
CA PRO A 324 -18.04 -4.51 9.08
C PRO A 324 -18.45 -5.21 7.77
N GLY A 325 -18.78 -6.49 7.86
CA GLY A 325 -19.18 -7.32 6.71
C GLY A 325 -18.04 -8.04 6.00
N ARG A 326 -16.78 -7.78 6.37
CA ARG A 326 -15.63 -8.58 5.94
C ARG A 326 -15.58 -9.86 6.79
N TYR A 327 -15.44 -11.00 6.13
CA TYR A 327 -15.22 -12.29 6.80
C TYR A 327 -13.78 -12.73 6.61
N THR A 328 -13.09 -12.97 7.72
CA THR A 328 -11.68 -13.37 7.81
C THR A 328 -11.52 -14.47 8.86
N ILE A 329 -10.27 -14.88 9.14
CA ILE A 329 -9.96 -15.81 10.23
C ILE A 329 -10.38 -15.26 11.60
N LEU A 330 -10.42 -13.93 11.80
CA LEU A 330 -10.82 -13.31 13.06
C LEU A 330 -12.31 -13.54 13.33
N GLU A 331 -13.17 -13.29 12.35
CA GLU A 331 -14.61 -13.60 12.45
C GLU A 331 -14.87 -15.11 12.50
N HIS A 332 -14.06 -15.90 11.81
CA HIS A 332 -14.22 -17.35 11.76
C HIS A 332 -13.99 -18.02 13.11
N LEU A 333 -12.92 -17.63 13.81
CA LEU A 333 -12.60 -18.17 15.13
C LEU A 333 -13.38 -17.47 16.24
N ASN A 334 -13.65 -16.17 16.09
CA ASN A 334 -14.37 -15.33 17.05
C ASN A 334 -13.92 -15.56 18.50
N LEU A 335 -12.59 -15.54 18.71
CA LEU A 335 -11.97 -15.86 19.99
C LEU A 335 -12.34 -14.82 21.07
N SER A 336 -12.47 -15.29 22.31
CA SER A 336 -12.49 -14.41 23.49
C SER A 336 -11.12 -13.76 23.68
N GLU A 337 -11.03 -12.70 24.50
CA GLU A 337 -9.74 -12.08 24.85
C GLU A 337 -8.74 -13.09 25.44
N ASP A 338 -9.20 -14.03 26.26
CA ASP A 338 -8.36 -15.11 26.78
C ASP A 338 -7.88 -16.05 25.68
N GLY A 339 -8.75 -16.40 24.73
CA GLY A 339 -8.37 -17.22 23.56
C GLY A 339 -7.38 -16.51 22.64
N ILE A 340 -7.52 -15.19 22.46
CA ILE A 340 -6.56 -14.37 21.72
C ILE A 340 -5.21 -14.36 22.44
N ARG A 341 -5.22 -14.20 23.78
CA ARG A 341 -4.00 -14.19 24.60
C ARG A 341 -3.25 -15.51 24.50
N ASP A 342 -3.97 -16.63 24.60
CA ASP A 342 -3.40 -17.98 24.45
C ASP A 342 -2.80 -18.15 23.06
N ALA A 343 -3.55 -17.82 22.00
CA ALA A 343 -3.09 -17.89 20.61
C ALA A 343 -1.85 -17.01 20.34
N TYR A 344 -1.81 -15.81 20.91
CA TYR A 344 -0.65 -14.93 20.79
C TYR A 344 0.57 -15.50 21.53
N ALA A 345 0.37 -16.09 22.71
CA ALA A 345 1.45 -16.78 23.42
C ALA A 345 1.99 -17.99 22.61
N GLU A 346 1.14 -18.71 21.87
CA GLU A 346 1.57 -19.78 20.96
C GLU A 346 2.35 -19.24 19.77
N TYR A 347 1.84 -18.15 19.17
CA TYR A 347 2.51 -17.43 18.09
C TYR A 347 3.90 -16.99 18.51
N LEU A 348 4.06 -16.36 19.69
CA LEU A 348 5.36 -15.91 20.21
C LEU A 348 6.36 -17.06 20.33
N ARG A 349 5.92 -18.26 20.77
CA ARG A 349 6.79 -19.45 20.83
C ARG A 349 7.28 -19.89 19.44
N SER A 350 6.41 -19.81 18.43
CA SER A 350 6.76 -20.18 17.05
C SER A 350 7.60 -19.11 16.35
N ALA A 351 7.34 -17.83 16.60
CA ALA A 351 8.02 -16.70 16.00
C ALA A 351 9.44 -16.51 16.56
N ALA A 352 9.71 -16.96 17.79
CA ALA A 352 11.05 -16.89 18.40
C ALA A 352 12.12 -17.77 17.71
N VAL A 353 11.70 -18.69 16.84
CA VAL A 353 12.55 -19.57 16.03
C VAL A 353 12.96 -18.86 14.73
#